data_AF-A0A2P5MRJ8-F1
#
_entry.id   AF-A0A2P5MRJ8-F1
#
_cell.length_a   1.000
_cell.length_b   1.000
_cell.length_c   1.000
_cell.angle_alpha   90.00
_cell.angle_beta   90.00
_cell.angle_gamma   90.00
#
_symmetry.space_group_name_H-M   'P 1'
#
loop_
_entity.id
_entity.type
_entity.pdbx_description
1 polymer ?
#
loop_
_entity_poly.entity_id
_entity_poly.type
_entity_poly.pdbx_seq_one_letter_code
_entity_poly.pdbx_strand_id
1 'polypeptide(L)'
;MSYFLWIEDFASQTGGEDIAYNVLGGIIEPEKLSGDKKKLRSALKTEGVFIELNFGNGLDFIQNRLSDIDFIILDMNLPAYSGSLPNANVLKILEKWHGYKSSNVIDEDLLGQSTKELQDIAGYHLYTQLIFNLGFPENHILFCSNHGSDLASIKKAFTDAKIELPIIYTKDSSDDKEKVQTWVKNCYENPYSRLRRGIVEGSRYISKLIEEKQLTTNELRFNDFIKKPEKEVGLDEMRDYVLVLEKFFPLREPRDFDKAALYKLFIRTLSHEWEAADPEKLRGLSWIMKNLRNWVSHNSSLFSSVDEKLLAYLFMINLRLIFDFDSKAQSYETILLALFPDALTEQLFKDKAKNDLLKPDIAKAYLDLKNKVLDEKGNDGVKISDGFYFNELANNIQQSNSPLKDDKQLFSELLYQMFWLTTSKPYVGTRNQKKTLEIKFNDFKYLEKPYIEALARHIYHCSFSPMSNP
;
A
#
# COMPACT_ATOMS: atom_id res chain seq x y z
N MET A 1 -3.12 3.58 -3.52
CA MET A 1 -4.20 4.45 -3.02
C MET A 1 -4.56 4.05 -1.59
N SER A 2 -4.84 5.03 -0.72
CA SER A 2 -5.43 4.80 0.60
C SER A 2 -6.96 4.73 0.48
N TYR A 3 -7.64 4.02 1.39
CA TYR A 3 -9.10 3.87 1.33
C TYR A 3 -9.80 4.83 2.29
N PHE A 4 -10.93 5.37 1.86
CA PHE A 4 -11.71 6.36 2.60
C PHE A 4 -13.12 5.83 2.87
N LEU A 5 -13.65 6.11 4.07
CA LEU A 5 -15.09 6.16 4.29
C LEU A 5 -15.53 7.61 4.25
N TRP A 6 -16.51 7.91 3.42
CA TRP A 6 -17.16 9.21 3.38
C TRP A 6 -18.61 9.06 3.83
N ILE A 7 -18.93 9.67 4.97
CA ILE A 7 -20.28 9.68 5.55
C ILE A 7 -20.90 11.04 5.24
N GLU A 8 -21.92 11.06 4.38
CA GLU A 8 -22.40 12.26 3.69
C GLU A 8 -23.90 12.18 3.40
N ASP A 9 -24.67 13.24 3.64
CA ASP A 9 -26.14 13.17 3.43
C ASP A 9 -26.58 13.44 1.97
N PHE A 10 -25.70 14.04 1.16
CA PHE A 10 -25.99 14.53 -0.20
C PHE A 10 -27.42 15.07 -0.31
N ALA A 11 -27.74 16.14 0.43
CA ALA A 11 -29.02 16.81 0.32
C ALA A 11 -29.27 17.25 -1.15
N SER A 12 -30.36 16.75 -1.75
CA SER A 12 -30.82 16.91 -3.16
C SER A 12 -30.27 15.92 -4.22
N GLN A 13 -31.10 15.61 -5.23
CA GLN A 13 -30.79 14.68 -6.31
C GLN A 13 -29.77 15.22 -7.33
N THR A 14 -29.40 16.50 -7.26
CA THR A 14 -28.63 17.21 -8.30
C THR A 14 -27.34 17.88 -7.79
N GLY A 15 -26.98 17.74 -6.51
CA GLY A 15 -25.80 18.41 -5.91
C GLY A 15 -24.64 17.49 -5.49
N GLY A 16 -24.76 16.17 -5.68
CA GLY A 16 -23.72 15.23 -5.22
C GLY A 16 -22.39 15.34 -5.98
N GLU A 17 -22.45 15.74 -7.25
CA GLU A 17 -21.27 15.87 -8.12
C GLU A 17 -20.38 17.04 -7.68
N ASP A 18 -20.96 18.21 -7.43
CA ASP A 18 -20.22 19.40 -6.98
C ASP A 18 -19.57 19.17 -5.62
N ILE A 19 -20.31 18.56 -4.69
CA ILE A 19 -19.77 18.19 -3.37
C ILE A 19 -18.64 17.18 -3.52
N ALA A 20 -18.81 16.13 -4.34
CA ALA A 20 -17.77 15.15 -4.60
C ALA A 20 -16.54 15.77 -5.26
N TYR A 21 -16.72 16.72 -6.18
CA TYR A 21 -15.60 17.44 -6.77
C TYR A 21 -14.90 18.35 -5.76
N ASN A 22 -15.64 19.05 -4.91
CA ASN A 22 -15.07 19.91 -3.88
C ASN A 22 -14.26 19.12 -2.84
N VAL A 23 -14.59 17.85 -2.61
CA VAL A 23 -13.86 16.99 -1.66
C VAL A 23 -12.75 16.17 -2.33
N LEU A 24 -13.05 15.54 -3.46
CA LEU A 24 -12.22 14.50 -4.10
C LEU A 24 -11.57 14.95 -5.41
N GLY A 25 -11.87 16.14 -5.93
CA GLY A 25 -11.37 16.64 -7.22
C GLY A 25 -9.85 16.78 -7.30
N GLY A 26 -9.14 16.71 -6.17
CA GLY A 26 -7.68 16.65 -6.13
C GLY A 26 -7.08 15.27 -6.42
N ILE A 27 -7.90 14.21 -6.42
CA ILE A 27 -7.46 12.81 -6.57
C ILE A 27 -8.27 12.00 -7.59
N ILE A 28 -9.48 12.44 -7.94
CA ILE A 28 -10.37 11.75 -8.89
C ILE A 28 -10.75 12.71 -10.01
N GLU A 29 -10.67 12.21 -11.24
CA GLU A 29 -11.03 12.95 -12.46
C GLU A 29 -12.51 13.37 -12.44
N PRO A 30 -12.84 14.62 -12.86
CA PRO A 30 -14.21 15.13 -12.83
C PRO A 30 -15.24 14.24 -13.53
N GLU A 31 -14.84 13.59 -14.63
CA GLU A 31 -15.70 12.72 -15.42
C GLU A 31 -16.21 11.52 -14.60
N LYS A 32 -15.38 11.01 -13.68
CA LYS A 32 -15.73 9.90 -12.78
C LYS A 32 -16.63 10.31 -11.62
N LEU A 33 -16.73 11.62 -11.34
CA LEU A 33 -17.57 12.19 -10.29
C LEU A 33 -18.96 12.58 -10.80
N SER A 34 -19.22 12.43 -12.09
CA SER A 34 -20.51 12.72 -12.72
C SER A 34 -21.47 11.52 -12.65
N GLY A 35 -22.78 11.80 -12.63
CA GLY A 35 -23.86 10.83 -12.67
C GLY A 35 -24.71 10.78 -11.40
N ASP A 36 -25.76 9.95 -11.45
CA ASP A 36 -26.65 9.72 -10.30
C ASP A 36 -25.90 9.12 -9.09
N LYS A 37 -26.52 9.21 -7.90
CA LYS A 37 -25.92 8.72 -6.63
C LYS A 37 -25.44 7.26 -6.70
N LYS A 38 -26.10 6.39 -7.47
CA LYS A 38 -25.72 4.98 -7.59
C LYS A 38 -24.48 4.82 -8.47
N LYS A 39 -24.41 5.55 -9.58
CA LYS A 39 -23.22 5.61 -10.44
C LYS A 39 -22.04 6.21 -9.69
N LEU A 40 -22.23 7.33 -9.00
CA LEU A 40 -21.21 7.98 -8.18
C LEU A 40 -20.66 7.02 -7.13
N ARG A 41 -21.53 6.33 -6.36
CA ARG A 41 -21.11 5.34 -5.37
C ARG A 41 -20.30 4.19 -5.98
N SER A 42 -20.69 3.72 -7.16
CA SER A 42 -19.96 2.64 -7.84
C SER A 42 -18.59 3.11 -8.34
N ALA A 43 -18.50 4.31 -8.90
CA ALA A 43 -17.25 4.90 -9.38
C ALA A 43 -16.28 5.20 -8.23
N LEU A 44 -16.78 5.81 -7.15
CA LEU A 44 -15.99 6.11 -5.96
C LEU A 44 -15.48 4.83 -5.27
N LYS A 45 -16.28 3.76 -5.27
CA LYS A 45 -15.84 2.46 -4.74
C LYS A 45 -14.64 1.89 -5.52
N THR A 46 -14.56 2.08 -6.84
CA THR A 46 -13.40 1.63 -7.63
C THR A 46 -12.13 2.41 -7.32
N GLU A 47 -12.26 3.62 -6.77
CA GLU A 47 -11.17 4.48 -6.33
C GLU A 47 -10.85 4.31 -4.83
N GLY A 48 -11.45 3.31 -4.16
CA GLY A 48 -11.23 3.05 -2.73
C GLY A 48 -12.02 3.97 -1.78
N VAL A 49 -13.05 4.65 -2.28
CA VAL A 49 -13.92 5.54 -1.48
C VAL A 49 -15.28 4.86 -1.25
N PHE A 50 -15.55 4.51 0.00
CA PHE A 50 -16.83 3.97 0.45
C PHE A 50 -17.73 5.12 0.89
N ILE A 51 -19.00 5.09 0.49
CA ILE A 51 -19.97 6.15 0.82
C ILE A 51 -21.10 5.56 1.66
N GLU A 52 -21.39 6.21 2.78
CA GLU A 52 -22.60 5.95 3.58
C GLU A 52 -23.41 7.23 3.76
N LEU A 53 -24.75 7.11 3.65
CA LEU A 53 -25.63 8.26 3.41
C LEU A 53 -26.39 8.79 4.63
N ASN A 54 -26.18 8.19 5.79
CA ASN A 54 -26.87 8.51 7.02
C ASN A 54 -26.07 7.98 8.21
N PHE A 55 -26.43 8.46 9.40
CA PHE A 55 -25.81 8.08 10.66
C PHE A 55 -25.85 6.57 10.90
N GLY A 56 -27.01 5.91 10.73
CA GLY A 56 -27.17 4.48 10.99
C GLY A 56 -26.25 3.59 10.14
N ASN A 57 -26.18 3.85 8.83
CA ASN A 57 -25.29 3.11 7.93
C ASN A 57 -23.81 3.41 8.21
N GLY A 58 -23.49 4.68 8.53
CA GLY A 58 -22.15 5.07 8.95
C GLY A 58 -21.71 4.33 10.21
N LEU A 59 -22.59 4.26 11.22
CA LEU A 59 -22.36 3.54 12.47
C LEU A 59 -22.15 2.03 12.24
N ASP A 60 -23.00 1.42 11.41
CA ASP A 60 -22.87 0.00 11.07
C ASP A 60 -21.55 -0.28 10.34
N PHE A 61 -21.13 0.62 9.45
CA PHE A 61 -19.84 0.50 8.76
C PHE A 61 -18.68 0.56 9.76
N ILE A 62 -18.61 1.58 10.63
CA ILE A 62 -17.47 1.74 11.55
C ILE A 62 -17.42 0.62 12.59
N GLN A 63 -18.54 -0.01 12.95
CA GLN A 63 -18.56 -1.11 13.91
C GLN A 63 -18.09 -2.44 13.30
N ASN A 64 -18.37 -2.66 12.02
CA ASN A 64 -18.17 -3.99 11.40
C ASN A 64 -17.04 -4.03 10.36
N ARG A 65 -16.66 -2.87 9.81
CA ARG A 65 -15.81 -2.76 8.61
C ARG A 65 -14.72 -1.70 8.72
N LEU A 66 -14.38 -1.27 9.95
CA LEU A 66 -13.35 -0.25 10.17
C LEU A 66 -11.99 -0.63 9.56
N SER A 67 -11.65 -1.92 9.53
CA SER A 67 -10.41 -2.41 8.91
C SER A 67 -10.33 -2.20 7.40
N ASP A 68 -11.47 -1.95 6.75
CA ASP A 68 -11.56 -1.78 5.30
C ASP A 68 -11.12 -0.39 4.86
N ILE A 69 -10.87 0.54 5.78
CA ILE A 69 -10.54 1.93 5.47
C ILE A 69 -9.29 2.39 6.20
N ASP A 70 -8.73 3.49 5.73
CA ASP A 70 -7.57 4.15 6.31
C ASP A 70 -7.95 5.54 6.88
N PHE A 71 -8.91 6.22 6.22
CA PHE A 71 -9.33 7.58 6.53
C PHE A 71 -10.85 7.73 6.52
N ILE A 72 -11.37 8.75 7.22
CA ILE A 72 -12.79 9.07 7.27
C ILE A 72 -13.00 10.54 6.92
N ILE A 73 -13.94 10.83 6.02
CA ILE A 73 -14.50 12.15 5.80
C ILE A 73 -15.93 12.12 6.37
N LEU A 74 -16.23 13.02 7.30
CA LEU A 74 -17.43 12.96 8.11
C LEU A 74 -18.22 14.27 8.00
N ASP A 75 -19.46 14.18 7.52
CA ASP A 75 -20.43 15.24 7.77
C ASP A 75 -20.91 15.21 9.23
N MET A 76 -21.18 16.39 9.74
CA MET A 76 -21.66 16.60 11.09
C MET A 76 -23.17 16.54 11.21
N ASN A 77 -23.88 16.98 10.17
CA ASN A 77 -25.33 16.94 10.10
C ASN A 77 -25.71 15.77 9.19
N LEU A 78 -26.23 14.70 9.79
CA LEU A 78 -26.56 13.47 9.07
C LEU A 78 -27.96 13.02 9.45
N PRO A 79 -28.82 12.65 8.49
CA PRO A 79 -30.06 11.96 8.78
C PRO A 79 -29.80 10.75 9.67
N ALA A 80 -30.64 10.53 10.68
CA ALA A 80 -30.47 9.40 11.61
C ALA A 80 -30.49 8.05 10.87
N TYR A 81 -31.38 7.90 9.89
CA TYR A 81 -31.55 6.69 9.06
C TYR A 81 -32.24 7.05 7.74
N SER A 82 -32.30 6.09 6.82
CA SER A 82 -33.07 6.16 5.59
C SER A 82 -34.12 5.04 5.54
N GLY A 83 -35.35 5.34 5.09
CA GLY A 83 -36.43 4.36 4.97
C GLY A 83 -37.55 4.60 5.99
N SER A 84 -38.36 3.57 6.25
CA SER A 84 -39.52 3.68 7.15
C SER A 84 -39.17 3.57 8.63
N LEU A 85 -38.15 2.78 9.01
CA LEU A 85 -37.79 2.55 10.41
C LEU A 85 -36.28 2.57 10.66
N PRO A 86 -35.82 3.08 11.82
CA PRO A 86 -34.41 3.03 12.20
C PRO A 86 -33.94 1.60 12.46
N ASN A 87 -32.65 1.34 12.22
CA ASN A 87 -32.04 0.06 12.58
C ASN A 87 -31.86 -0.06 14.11
N ALA A 88 -31.55 -1.26 14.59
CA ALA A 88 -31.40 -1.54 16.02
C ALA A 88 -30.30 -0.70 16.71
N ASN A 89 -29.25 -0.31 15.98
CA ASN A 89 -28.16 0.49 16.53
C ASN A 89 -28.59 1.96 16.73
N VAL A 90 -29.32 2.52 15.77
CA VAL A 90 -29.92 3.85 15.88
C VAL A 90 -30.91 3.88 17.04
N LEU A 91 -31.81 2.89 17.14
CA LEU A 91 -32.78 2.81 18.24
C LEU A 91 -32.10 2.81 19.61
N LYS A 92 -31.03 2.03 19.81
CA LYS A 92 -30.26 2.02 21.07
C LYS A 92 -29.69 3.40 21.41
N ILE A 93 -29.24 4.17 20.42
CA ILE A 93 -28.71 5.51 20.63
C ILE A 93 -29.83 6.49 20.98
N LEU A 94 -30.97 6.40 20.30
CA LEU A 94 -32.14 7.21 20.60
C LEU A 94 -32.66 6.94 22.02
N GLU A 95 -32.73 5.68 22.43
CA GLU A 95 -33.14 5.29 23.78
C GLU A 95 -32.18 5.77 24.86
N LYS A 96 -30.88 5.63 24.60
CA LYS A 96 -29.85 5.95 25.58
C LYS A 96 -29.66 7.45 25.78
N TRP A 97 -29.77 8.23 24.71
CA TRP A 97 -29.33 9.63 24.71
C TRP A 97 -30.40 10.65 24.32
N HIS A 98 -31.46 10.25 23.63
CA HIS A 98 -32.46 11.15 23.06
C HIS A 98 -33.89 10.89 23.56
N GLY A 99 -34.01 10.21 24.72
CA GLY A 99 -35.27 10.05 25.44
C GLY A 99 -36.33 9.17 24.75
N TYR A 100 -36.01 8.54 23.62
CA TYR A 100 -36.92 7.63 22.93
C TYR A 100 -37.19 6.39 23.80
N LYS A 101 -38.44 5.90 23.82
CA LYS A 101 -38.78 4.66 24.50
C LYS A 101 -39.41 3.72 23.50
N SER A 102 -38.72 2.62 23.20
CA SER A 102 -39.31 1.57 22.38
C SER A 102 -40.52 0.96 23.08
N SER A 103 -41.65 0.95 22.37
CA SER A 103 -42.88 0.28 22.79
C SER A 103 -43.46 -0.52 21.64
N ASN A 104 -44.43 -1.39 21.94
CA ASN A 104 -45.13 -2.19 20.92
C ASN A 104 -45.91 -1.34 19.90
N VAL A 105 -46.16 -0.07 20.21
CA VAL A 105 -46.70 0.93 19.30
C VAL A 105 -45.61 1.98 19.07
N ILE A 106 -45.38 2.36 17.81
CA ILE A 106 -44.40 3.38 17.45
C ILE A 106 -45.05 4.75 17.67
N ASP A 107 -44.49 5.53 18.60
CA ASP A 107 -44.80 6.94 18.74
C ASP A 107 -44.05 7.72 17.65
N GLU A 108 -44.73 8.02 16.55
CA GLU A 108 -44.13 8.68 15.37
C GLU A 108 -43.66 10.11 15.69
N ASP A 109 -44.37 10.83 16.57
CA ASP A 109 -44.02 12.19 16.97
C ASP A 109 -42.74 12.19 17.82
N LEU A 110 -42.67 11.32 18.83
CA LEU A 110 -41.48 11.17 19.66
C LEU A 110 -40.30 10.65 18.85
N LEU A 111 -40.52 9.70 17.94
CA LEU A 111 -39.48 9.20 17.05
C LEU A 111 -38.96 10.31 16.13
N GLY A 112 -39.85 11.11 15.54
CA GLY A 112 -39.51 12.26 14.71
C GLY A 112 -38.69 13.31 15.48
N GLN A 113 -39.07 13.60 16.72
CA GLN A 113 -38.32 14.52 17.58
C GLN A 113 -36.92 13.97 17.92
N SER A 114 -36.82 12.76 18.46
CA SER A 114 -35.53 12.19 18.89
C SER A 114 -34.58 11.99 17.70
N THR A 115 -35.10 11.68 16.51
CA THR A 115 -34.28 11.52 15.30
C THR A 115 -33.76 12.85 14.77
N LYS A 116 -34.52 13.94 14.91
CA LYS A 116 -34.06 15.29 14.62
C LYS A 116 -32.97 15.74 15.59
N GLU A 117 -33.15 15.49 16.89
CA GLU A 117 -32.13 15.78 17.90
C GLU A 117 -30.83 15.00 17.65
N LEU A 118 -30.94 13.72 17.24
CA LEU A 118 -29.78 12.93 16.81
C LEU A 118 -29.12 13.50 15.56
N GLN A 119 -29.89 13.93 14.56
CA GLN A 119 -29.36 14.50 13.32
C GLN A 119 -28.44 15.71 13.57
N ASP A 120 -28.84 16.59 14.50
CA ASP A 120 -28.09 17.81 14.85
C ASP A 120 -26.72 17.54 15.50
N ILE A 121 -26.50 16.33 16.05
CA ILE A 121 -25.25 15.92 16.70
C ILE A 121 -24.73 14.56 16.20
N ALA A 122 -25.15 14.12 15.01
CA ALA A 122 -24.84 12.81 14.48
C ALA A 122 -23.32 12.60 14.28
N GLY A 123 -22.63 13.60 13.73
CA GLY A 123 -21.17 13.54 13.56
C GLY A 123 -20.42 13.46 14.89
N TYR A 124 -20.92 14.10 15.95
CA TYR A 124 -20.33 13.98 17.30
C TYR A 124 -20.45 12.55 17.84
N HIS A 125 -21.61 11.90 17.66
CA HIS A 125 -21.78 10.51 18.07
C HIS A 125 -20.87 9.55 17.29
N LEU A 126 -20.72 9.75 15.97
CA LEU A 126 -19.79 8.94 15.17
C LEU A 126 -18.34 9.16 15.59
N TYR A 127 -17.92 10.40 15.80
CA TYR A 127 -16.58 10.73 16.26
C TYR A 127 -16.26 10.13 17.63
N THR A 128 -17.16 10.29 18.60
CA THR A 128 -16.95 9.72 19.94
C THR A 128 -16.85 8.19 19.90
N GLN A 129 -17.66 7.53 19.06
CA GLN A 129 -17.55 6.09 18.82
C GLN A 129 -16.18 5.73 18.21
N LEU A 130 -15.72 6.47 17.20
CA LEU A 130 -14.45 6.24 16.52
C LEU A 130 -13.25 6.40 17.46
N ILE A 131 -13.19 7.51 18.19
CA ILE A 131 -12.03 7.84 19.03
C ILE A 131 -12.03 7.01 20.32
N PHE A 132 -13.12 7.03 21.09
CA PHE A 132 -13.10 6.49 22.45
C PHE A 132 -13.39 4.99 22.52
N ASN A 133 -14.23 4.47 21.62
CA ASN A 133 -14.60 3.06 21.65
C ASN A 133 -13.79 2.20 20.68
N LEU A 134 -13.39 2.76 19.53
CA LEU A 134 -12.70 2.00 18.47
C LEU A 134 -11.21 2.35 18.35
N GLY A 135 -10.73 3.41 19.01
CA GLY A 135 -9.32 3.82 18.97
C GLY A 135 -8.84 4.26 17.58
N PHE A 136 -9.75 4.76 16.75
CA PHE A 136 -9.39 5.26 15.41
C PHE A 136 -8.56 6.55 15.53
N PRO A 137 -7.51 6.74 14.71
CA PRO A 137 -6.66 7.92 14.84
C PRO A 137 -7.43 9.21 14.50
N GLU A 138 -7.39 10.18 15.40
CA GLU A 138 -8.08 11.47 15.21
C GLU A 138 -7.60 12.20 13.95
N ASN A 139 -6.30 12.19 13.67
CA ASN A 139 -5.72 12.80 12.49
C ASN A 139 -6.08 12.08 11.18
N HIS A 140 -6.82 10.97 11.23
CA HIS A 140 -7.37 10.27 10.07
C HIS A 140 -8.84 10.61 9.81
N ILE A 141 -9.42 11.55 10.56
CA ILE A 141 -10.81 12.01 10.42
C ILE A 141 -10.81 13.47 9.97
N LEU A 142 -11.48 13.73 8.84
CA LEU A 142 -11.77 15.08 8.36
C LEU A 142 -13.23 15.43 8.60
N PHE A 143 -13.49 16.57 9.21
CA PHE A 143 -14.84 17.08 9.39
C PHE A 143 -15.20 18.12 8.35
N CYS A 144 -16.35 17.90 7.69
CA CYS A 144 -16.88 18.83 6.70
C CYS A 144 -18.35 19.15 7.02
N SER A 145 -18.80 20.37 6.78
CA SER A 145 -20.23 20.70 6.86
C SER A 145 -20.59 21.94 6.04
N ASN A 146 -21.72 21.92 5.34
CA ASN A 146 -22.20 23.06 4.55
C ASN A 146 -23.11 24.02 5.36
N HIS A 147 -23.52 23.62 6.56
CA HIS A 147 -24.44 24.38 7.41
C HIS A 147 -23.71 25.06 8.57
N GLY A 148 -22.78 25.98 8.25
CA GLY A 148 -21.92 26.64 9.24
C GLY A 148 -22.67 27.38 10.38
N SER A 149 -23.93 27.77 10.17
CA SER A 149 -24.81 28.37 11.19
C SER A 149 -25.46 27.35 12.14
N ASP A 150 -25.62 26.09 11.72
CA ASP A 150 -26.31 25.03 12.49
C ASP A 150 -25.36 24.23 13.39
N LEU A 151 -24.10 24.67 13.51
CA LEU A 151 -23.08 24.00 14.32
C LEU A 151 -23.16 24.33 15.81
N ALA A 152 -24.14 25.10 16.26
CA ALA A 152 -24.27 25.47 17.67
C ALA A 152 -24.47 24.23 18.56
N SER A 153 -25.36 23.32 18.15
CA SER A 153 -25.66 22.07 18.87
C SER A 153 -24.43 21.18 18.99
N ILE A 154 -23.69 20.98 17.90
CA ILE A 154 -22.50 20.13 17.93
C ILE A 154 -21.34 20.78 18.71
N LYS A 155 -21.10 22.09 18.56
CA LYS A 155 -20.10 22.82 19.34
C LYS A 155 -20.39 22.73 20.84
N LYS A 156 -21.67 22.86 21.21
CA LYS A 156 -22.13 22.68 22.58
C LYS A 156 -21.88 21.25 23.06
N ALA A 157 -22.19 20.23 22.26
CA ALA A 157 -21.94 18.83 22.63
C ALA A 157 -20.45 18.55 22.93
N PHE A 158 -19.54 19.01 22.09
CA PHE A 158 -18.09 18.91 22.34
C PHE A 158 -17.67 19.67 23.62
N THR A 159 -18.17 20.89 23.80
CA THR A 159 -17.87 21.74 24.97
C THR A 159 -18.36 21.11 26.28
N ASP A 160 -19.62 20.64 26.30
CA ASP A 160 -20.24 20.00 27.46
C ASP A 160 -19.50 18.69 27.83
N ALA A 161 -19.01 17.97 26.83
CA ALA A 161 -18.19 16.77 27.01
C ALA A 161 -16.72 17.06 27.36
N LYS A 162 -16.29 18.33 27.34
CA LYS A 162 -14.90 18.77 27.51
C LYS A 162 -13.93 18.12 26.51
N ILE A 163 -14.42 17.90 25.29
CA ILE A 163 -13.64 17.39 24.16
C ILE A 163 -13.26 18.60 23.29
N GLU A 164 -12.01 18.65 22.84
CA GLU A 164 -11.56 19.67 21.90
C GLU A 164 -12.36 19.58 20.60
N LEU A 165 -12.86 20.71 20.12
CA LEU A 165 -13.63 20.73 18.88
C LEU A 165 -12.67 20.54 17.69
N PRO A 166 -12.89 19.53 16.83
CA PRO A 166 -12.08 19.36 15.63
C PRO A 166 -12.25 20.54 14.68
N ILE A 167 -11.28 20.74 13.80
CA ILE A 167 -11.39 21.74 12.73
C ILE A 167 -12.47 21.28 11.75
N ILE A 168 -13.44 22.15 11.49
CA ILE A 168 -14.58 21.88 10.62
C ILE A 168 -14.46 22.76 9.38
N TYR A 169 -14.39 22.13 8.21
CA TYR A 169 -14.30 22.83 6.93
C TYR A 169 -15.67 22.98 6.27
N THR A 170 -15.88 24.10 5.59
CA THR A 170 -17.05 24.31 4.73
C THR A 170 -16.77 23.83 3.31
N LYS A 171 -17.65 23.03 2.70
CA LYS A 171 -17.35 22.44 1.36
C LYS A 171 -17.57 23.44 0.22
N ASP A 172 -18.25 24.55 0.50
CA ASP A 172 -18.68 25.53 -0.51
C ASP A 172 -17.83 26.82 -0.52
N SER A 173 -16.96 27.04 0.48
CA SER A 173 -16.05 28.19 0.46
C SER A 173 -14.77 27.85 -0.31
N SER A 174 -14.26 28.81 -1.09
CA SER A 174 -13.04 28.61 -1.90
C SER A 174 -11.85 28.18 -1.06
N ASP A 175 -11.67 28.81 0.11
CA ASP A 175 -10.50 28.62 0.95
C ASP A 175 -10.52 27.26 1.67
N ASP A 176 -11.70 26.79 2.09
CA ASP A 176 -11.82 25.49 2.73
C ASP A 176 -11.82 24.34 1.71
N LYS A 177 -12.36 24.57 0.50
CA LYS A 177 -12.26 23.61 -0.61
C LYS A 177 -10.81 23.22 -0.89
N GLU A 178 -9.92 24.21 -1.02
CA GLU A 178 -8.50 23.93 -1.28
C GLU A 178 -7.86 23.12 -0.14
N LYS A 179 -8.17 23.47 1.11
CA LYS A 179 -7.66 22.74 2.29
C LYS A 179 -8.18 21.31 2.35
N VAL A 180 -9.47 21.09 2.08
CA VAL A 180 -10.10 19.77 2.03
C VAL A 180 -9.44 18.92 0.94
N GLN A 181 -9.37 19.42 -0.29
CA GLN A 181 -8.74 18.69 -1.40
C GLN A 181 -7.27 18.38 -1.11
N THR A 182 -6.54 19.32 -0.50
CA THR A 182 -5.14 19.11 -0.10
C THR A 182 -5.03 18.04 0.98
N TRP A 183 -5.89 18.05 2.00
CA TRP A 183 -5.90 17.03 3.04
C TRP A 183 -6.20 15.64 2.46
N VAL A 184 -7.24 15.54 1.62
CA VAL A 184 -7.61 14.28 0.95
C VAL A 184 -6.48 13.79 0.08
N LYS A 185 -5.87 14.66 -0.71
CA LYS A 185 -4.72 14.32 -1.57
C LYS A 185 -3.54 13.83 -0.75
N ASN A 186 -3.16 14.52 0.32
CA ASN A 186 -2.07 14.11 1.20
C ASN A 186 -2.32 12.75 1.84
N CYS A 187 -3.56 12.46 2.25
CA CYS A 187 -3.93 11.15 2.80
C CYS A 187 -3.95 10.04 1.72
N TYR A 188 -4.45 10.36 0.52
CA TYR A 188 -4.51 9.46 -0.62
C TYR A 188 -3.11 9.12 -1.17
N GLU A 189 -2.19 10.09 -1.10
CA GLU A 189 -0.80 10.01 -1.57
C GLU A 189 0.21 9.60 -0.49
N ASN A 190 -0.20 9.52 0.78
CA ASN A 190 0.67 9.13 1.88
C ASN A 190 1.34 7.76 1.60
N PRO A 191 2.68 7.70 1.50
CA PRO A 191 3.38 6.47 1.14
C PRO A 191 3.13 5.32 2.12
N TYR A 192 3.16 5.60 3.43
CA TYR A 192 2.96 4.58 4.47
C TYR A 192 1.58 3.92 4.35
N SER A 193 0.53 4.73 4.21
CA SER A 193 -0.85 4.29 4.10
C SER A 193 -1.07 3.48 2.82
N ARG A 194 -0.46 3.90 1.70
CA ARG A 194 -0.48 3.15 0.44
C ARG A 194 0.22 1.79 0.56
N LEU A 195 1.40 1.74 1.17
CA LEU A 195 2.12 0.49 1.42
C LEU A 195 1.27 -0.45 2.28
N ARG A 196 0.79 0.04 3.42
CA ARG A 196 -0.08 -0.70 4.34
C ARG A 196 -1.29 -1.27 3.61
N ARG A 197 -2.02 -0.43 2.87
CA ARG A 197 -3.22 -0.85 2.14
C ARG A 197 -2.90 -1.91 1.09
N GLY A 198 -1.84 -1.73 0.31
CA GLY A 198 -1.43 -2.72 -0.69
C GLY A 198 -1.08 -4.09 -0.07
N ILE A 199 -0.46 -4.11 1.10
CA ILE A 199 -0.13 -5.34 1.83
C ILE A 199 -1.39 -6.00 2.41
N VAL A 200 -2.29 -5.22 3.00
CA VAL A 200 -3.58 -5.72 3.51
C VAL A 200 -4.40 -6.34 2.38
N GLU A 201 -4.57 -5.63 1.26
CA GLU A 201 -5.34 -6.13 0.12
C GLU A 201 -4.69 -7.36 -0.51
N GLY A 202 -3.36 -7.39 -0.63
CA GLY A 202 -2.65 -8.56 -1.15
C GLY A 202 -2.82 -9.80 -0.26
N SER A 203 -2.71 -9.61 1.05
CA SER A 203 -2.86 -10.69 2.04
C SER A 203 -4.28 -11.23 2.10
N ARG A 204 -5.28 -10.34 2.06
CA ARG A 204 -6.72 -10.71 2.00
C ARG A 204 -7.05 -11.43 0.70
N TYR A 205 -6.54 -10.95 -0.42
CA TYR A 205 -6.73 -11.59 -1.72
C TYR A 205 -6.23 -13.03 -1.71
N ILE A 206 -5.00 -13.26 -1.25
CA ILE A 206 -4.42 -14.61 -1.17
C ILE A 206 -5.19 -15.49 -0.20
N SER A 207 -5.49 -14.98 1.00
CA SER A 207 -6.26 -15.73 2.01
C SER A 207 -7.60 -16.20 1.45
N LYS A 208 -8.29 -15.31 0.74
CA LYS A 208 -9.56 -15.63 0.07
C LYS A 208 -9.38 -16.69 -1.00
N LEU A 209 -8.36 -16.59 -1.86
CA LEU A 209 -8.10 -17.60 -2.89
C LEU A 209 -7.83 -18.99 -2.29
N ILE A 210 -7.13 -19.06 -1.15
CA ILE A 210 -6.89 -20.31 -0.42
C ILE A 210 -8.21 -20.86 0.15
N GLU A 211 -8.98 -20.02 0.86
CA GLU A 211 -10.25 -20.42 1.48
C GLU A 211 -11.31 -20.89 0.46
N GLU A 212 -11.37 -20.22 -0.68
CA GLU A 212 -12.27 -20.56 -1.80
C GLU A 212 -11.71 -21.69 -2.68
N LYS A 213 -10.56 -22.28 -2.33
CA LYS A 213 -9.88 -23.37 -3.07
C LYS A 213 -9.56 -23.02 -4.51
N GLN A 214 -9.32 -21.74 -4.78
CA GLN A 214 -8.83 -21.25 -6.07
C GLN A 214 -7.31 -21.35 -6.21
N LEU A 215 -6.59 -21.41 -5.08
CA LEU A 215 -5.18 -21.82 -5.01
C LEU A 215 -5.10 -23.24 -4.47
N THR A 216 -4.45 -24.13 -5.21
CA THR A 216 -4.11 -25.49 -4.80
C THR A 216 -2.60 -25.62 -4.60
N THR A 217 -2.13 -26.78 -4.14
CA THR A 217 -0.71 -27.06 -3.96
C THR A 217 0.10 -26.91 -5.26
N ASN A 218 -0.54 -27.04 -6.43
CA ASN A 218 0.13 -26.85 -7.72
C ASN A 218 0.48 -25.38 -7.98
N GLU A 219 -0.31 -24.44 -7.45
CA GLU A 219 -0.03 -23.01 -7.57
C GLU A 219 0.93 -22.51 -6.48
N LEU A 220 1.31 -23.35 -5.51
CA LEU A 220 2.32 -23.05 -4.49
C LEU A 220 3.73 -23.37 -5.02
N ARG A 221 4.31 -22.40 -5.73
CA ARG A 221 5.65 -22.52 -6.35
C ARG A 221 6.81 -22.46 -5.38
N PHE A 222 6.59 -22.01 -4.15
CA PHE A 222 7.70 -21.90 -3.20
C PHE A 222 8.44 -23.23 -2.97
N ASN A 223 7.69 -24.35 -2.95
CA ASN A 223 8.24 -25.68 -2.77
C ASN A 223 9.18 -26.10 -3.91
N ASP A 224 9.08 -25.50 -5.10
CA ASP A 224 10.01 -25.75 -6.21
C ASP A 224 11.45 -25.33 -5.86
N PHE A 225 11.63 -24.43 -4.91
CA PHE A 225 12.94 -23.96 -4.43
C PHE A 225 13.48 -24.78 -3.25
N ILE A 226 12.70 -25.70 -2.69
CA ILE A 226 13.05 -26.47 -1.48
C ILE A 226 13.56 -27.84 -1.92
N LYS A 227 14.74 -28.26 -1.43
CA LYS A 227 15.33 -29.58 -1.76
C LYS A 227 14.81 -30.70 -0.87
N LYS A 228 14.47 -30.37 0.37
CA LYS A 228 14.11 -31.31 1.44
C LYS A 228 12.59 -31.34 1.63
N PRO A 229 11.89 -32.43 1.27
CA PRO A 229 10.43 -32.49 1.34
C PRO A 229 9.87 -32.19 2.74
N GLU A 230 10.60 -32.53 3.80
CA GLU A 230 10.21 -32.26 5.18
C GLU A 230 10.23 -30.77 5.58
N LYS A 231 10.74 -29.90 4.70
CA LYS A 231 10.73 -28.44 4.86
C LYS A 231 9.74 -27.75 3.91
N GLU A 232 9.04 -28.51 3.07
CA GLU A 232 8.02 -27.95 2.20
C GLU A 232 6.87 -27.40 3.04
N VAL A 233 6.29 -26.30 2.59
CA VAL A 233 5.22 -25.60 3.29
C VAL A 233 3.87 -25.95 2.69
N GLY A 234 2.85 -25.99 3.55
CA GLY A 234 1.45 -26.20 3.16
C GLY A 234 0.72 -24.89 2.86
N LEU A 235 -0.46 -24.99 2.22
CA LEU A 235 -1.33 -23.83 1.99
C LEU A 235 -1.83 -23.19 3.29
N ASP A 236 -2.11 -23.99 4.33
CA ASP A 236 -2.54 -23.47 5.63
C ASP A 236 -1.43 -22.65 6.30
N GLU A 237 -0.18 -23.12 6.23
CA GLU A 237 0.99 -22.37 6.72
C GLU A 237 1.19 -21.06 5.94
N MET A 238 1.00 -21.10 4.61
CA MET A 238 1.07 -19.90 3.78
C MET A 238 -0.08 -18.92 4.03
N ARG A 239 -1.28 -19.42 4.38
CA ARG A 239 -2.41 -18.60 4.83
C ARG A 239 -2.06 -17.90 6.14
N ASP A 240 -1.54 -18.63 7.12
CA ASP A 240 -1.11 -18.04 8.40
C ASP A 240 -0.01 -16.99 8.20
N TYR A 241 0.95 -17.28 7.31
CA TYR A 241 1.99 -16.34 6.91
C TYR A 241 1.42 -15.02 6.36
N VAL A 242 0.49 -15.06 5.39
CA VAL A 242 -0.09 -13.82 4.84
C VAL A 242 -1.00 -13.11 5.85
N LEU A 243 -1.68 -13.84 6.75
CA LEU A 243 -2.46 -13.23 7.83
C LEU A 243 -1.59 -12.47 8.84
N VAL A 244 -0.34 -12.92 9.06
CA VAL A 244 0.65 -12.17 9.83
C VAL A 244 1.08 -10.90 9.09
N LEU A 245 1.32 -10.99 7.77
CA LEU A 245 1.69 -9.81 6.97
C LEU A 245 0.56 -8.77 6.90
N GLU A 246 -0.70 -9.18 6.85
CA GLU A 246 -1.86 -8.27 6.85
C GLU A 246 -1.87 -7.34 8.08
N LYS A 247 -1.52 -7.90 9.25
CA LYS A 247 -1.60 -7.20 10.55
C LYS A 247 -0.33 -6.43 10.89
N PHE A 248 0.66 -6.45 10.00
CA PHE A 248 2.01 -6.02 10.33
C PHE A 248 2.12 -4.50 10.54
N PHE A 249 1.41 -3.72 9.72
CA PHE A 249 1.47 -2.26 9.76
C PHE A 249 0.28 -1.68 10.53
N PRO A 250 0.52 -0.97 11.65
CA PRO A 250 -0.55 -0.30 12.37
C PRO A 250 -1.20 0.78 11.51
N LEU A 251 -2.47 1.08 11.78
CA LEU A 251 -3.21 2.11 11.05
C LEU A 251 -2.55 3.49 11.20
N ARG A 252 -2.15 3.84 12.42
CA ARG A 252 -1.38 5.07 12.69
C ARG A 252 0.08 4.85 12.27
N GLU A 253 0.56 5.71 11.39
CA GLU A 253 1.97 5.73 11.01
C GLU A 253 2.85 5.93 12.27
N PRO A 254 3.80 5.00 12.54
CA PRO A 254 4.74 5.16 13.65
C PRO A 254 5.69 6.34 13.41
N ARG A 255 6.30 6.86 14.48
CA ARG A 255 7.39 7.84 14.37
C ARG A 255 8.61 7.19 13.71
N ASP A 256 9.49 8.00 13.11
CA ASP A 256 10.61 7.53 12.28
C ASP A 256 11.44 6.38 12.87
N PHE A 257 11.82 6.47 14.15
CA PHE A 257 12.61 5.40 14.81
C PHE A 257 11.82 4.09 14.89
N ASP A 258 10.56 4.17 15.32
CA ASP A 258 9.66 3.02 15.47
C ASP A 258 9.31 2.44 14.08
N LYS A 259 9.15 3.31 13.08
CA LYS A 259 8.88 2.97 11.68
C LYS A 259 10.04 2.21 11.05
N ALA A 260 11.27 2.66 11.22
CA ALA A 260 12.46 1.98 10.73
C ALA A 260 12.62 0.57 11.35
N ALA A 261 12.38 0.45 12.66
CA ALA A 261 12.39 -0.84 13.34
C ALA A 261 11.30 -1.78 12.80
N LEU A 262 10.10 -1.24 12.58
CA LEU A 262 8.98 -1.99 12.01
C LEU A 262 9.29 -2.48 10.58
N TYR A 263 9.85 -1.61 9.73
CA TYR A 263 10.20 -1.95 8.34
C TYR A 263 11.24 -3.07 8.28
N LYS A 264 12.25 -2.98 9.15
CA LYS A 264 13.25 -4.04 9.31
C LYS A 264 12.63 -5.37 9.75
N LEU A 265 11.70 -5.35 10.70
CA LEU A 265 11.00 -6.56 11.15
C LEU A 265 10.11 -7.13 10.03
N PHE A 266 9.47 -6.27 9.24
CA PHE A 266 8.67 -6.69 8.10
C PHE A 266 9.52 -7.44 7.08
N ILE A 267 10.67 -6.89 6.69
CA ILE A 267 11.61 -7.55 5.77
C ILE A 267 12.07 -8.90 6.33
N ARG A 268 12.39 -8.97 7.63
CA ARG A 268 12.77 -10.22 8.27
C ARG A 268 11.65 -11.26 8.20
N THR A 269 10.42 -10.85 8.44
CA THR A 269 9.24 -11.72 8.36
C THR A 269 8.99 -12.16 6.92
N LEU A 270 9.05 -11.22 5.98
CA LEU A 270 8.88 -11.46 4.54
C LEU A 270 9.89 -12.47 4.00
N SER A 271 11.15 -12.36 4.43
CA SER A 271 12.26 -13.20 3.94
C SER A 271 12.48 -14.49 4.73
N HIS A 272 11.74 -14.73 5.82
CA HIS A 272 11.97 -15.85 6.72
C HIS A 272 11.89 -17.22 6.02
N GLU A 273 10.82 -17.44 5.24
CA GLU A 273 10.56 -18.71 4.55
C GLU A 273 11.71 -19.09 3.61
N TRP A 274 12.37 -18.09 3.00
CA TRP A 274 13.49 -18.26 2.08
C TRP A 274 14.75 -18.87 2.71
N GLU A 275 14.76 -19.11 4.02
CA GLU A 275 15.79 -19.94 4.63
C GLU A 275 15.74 -21.39 4.16
N ALA A 276 14.55 -21.94 3.93
CA ALA A 276 14.37 -23.32 3.45
C ALA A 276 14.82 -23.52 1.99
N ALA A 277 14.89 -22.43 1.20
CA ALA A 277 15.24 -22.47 -0.21
C ALA A 277 16.70 -22.89 -0.45
N ASP A 278 16.90 -23.79 -1.39
CA ASP A 278 18.20 -24.35 -1.79
C ASP A 278 18.83 -23.56 -2.94
N PRO A 279 20.07 -23.04 -2.80
CA PRO A 279 20.78 -22.32 -3.85
C PRO A 279 20.84 -23.02 -5.21
N GLU A 280 20.91 -24.36 -5.26
CA GLU A 280 20.99 -25.12 -6.51
C GLU A 280 19.70 -25.03 -7.33
N LYS A 281 18.57 -24.85 -6.64
CA LYS A 281 17.23 -24.74 -7.22
C LYS A 281 16.82 -23.30 -7.54
N LEU A 282 17.55 -22.29 -7.05
CA LEU A 282 17.23 -20.88 -7.30
C LEU A 282 17.38 -20.49 -8.77
N ARG A 283 16.39 -19.78 -9.30
CA ARG A 283 16.35 -19.29 -10.68
C ARG A 283 15.68 -17.91 -10.72
N GLY A 284 16.20 -17.03 -11.58
CA GLY A 284 15.59 -15.72 -11.82
C GLY A 284 15.43 -14.90 -10.54
N LEU A 285 14.21 -14.38 -10.33
CA LEU A 285 13.87 -13.49 -9.23
C LEU A 285 14.02 -14.12 -7.83
N SER A 286 14.06 -15.46 -7.71
CA SER A 286 14.23 -16.13 -6.41
C SER A 286 15.56 -15.79 -5.73
N TRP A 287 16.57 -15.37 -6.50
CA TRP A 287 17.84 -14.87 -5.97
C TRP A 287 17.69 -13.59 -5.15
N ILE A 288 16.71 -12.75 -5.47
CA ILE A 288 16.46 -11.49 -4.76
C ILE A 288 16.05 -11.78 -3.33
N MET A 289 15.08 -12.68 -3.15
CA MET A 289 14.59 -13.05 -1.83
C MET A 289 15.61 -13.86 -1.02
N LYS A 290 16.40 -14.74 -1.66
CA LYS A 290 17.49 -15.44 -0.96
C LYS A 290 18.58 -14.48 -0.49
N ASN A 291 19.00 -13.54 -1.33
CA ASN A 291 20.00 -12.54 -0.97
C ASN A 291 19.47 -11.64 0.14
N LEU A 292 18.23 -11.16 0.03
CA LEU A 292 17.56 -10.39 1.07
C LEU A 292 17.61 -11.14 2.43
N ARG A 293 17.20 -12.41 2.46
CA ARG A 293 17.22 -13.24 3.66
C ARG A 293 18.63 -13.31 4.27
N ASN A 294 19.65 -13.54 3.45
CA ASN A 294 21.04 -13.64 3.90
C ASN A 294 21.54 -12.30 4.44
N TRP A 295 21.28 -11.21 3.75
CA TRP A 295 21.72 -9.88 4.13
C TRP A 295 21.06 -9.40 5.42
N VAL A 296 19.76 -9.65 5.59
CA VAL A 296 19.05 -9.32 6.84
C VAL A 296 19.61 -10.11 8.02
N SER A 297 19.99 -11.38 7.79
CA SER A 297 20.54 -12.25 8.84
C SER A 297 21.96 -11.87 9.27
N HIS A 298 22.80 -11.43 8.33
CA HIS A 298 24.22 -11.17 8.56
C HIS A 298 24.60 -9.69 8.69
N ASN A 299 23.83 -8.78 8.10
CA ASN A 299 24.00 -7.33 8.23
C ASN A 299 22.64 -6.63 8.32
N SER A 300 21.95 -6.85 9.43
CA SER A 300 20.62 -6.32 9.64
C SER A 300 20.54 -4.77 9.66
N SER A 301 21.68 -4.06 9.80
CA SER A 301 21.77 -2.60 9.71
C SER A 301 21.53 -2.05 8.31
N LEU A 302 21.73 -2.84 7.26
CA LEU A 302 21.45 -2.45 5.88
C LEU A 302 20.01 -1.97 5.69
N PHE A 303 19.09 -2.53 6.48
CA PHE A 303 17.66 -2.28 6.38
C PHE A 303 17.12 -1.33 7.44
N SER A 304 17.99 -0.48 8.00
CA SER A 304 17.58 0.53 9.00
C SER A 304 17.09 1.85 8.38
N SER A 305 17.20 2.02 7.07
CA SER A 305 16.77 3.22 6.34
C SER A 305 16.05 2.84 5.05
N VAL A 306 15.08 1.93 5.17
CA VAL A 306 14.28 1.44 4.04
C VAL A 306 13.08 2.36 3.83
N ASP A 307 12.70 2.57 2.58
CA ASP A 307 11.50 3.31 2.20
C ASP A 307 10.34 2.38 1.80
N GLU A 308 9.17 2.96 1.59
CA GLU A 308 7.96 2.23 1.21
C GLU A 308 8.08 1.57 -0.16
N LYS A 309 8.83 2.18 -1.08
CA LYS A 309 9.05 1.66 -2.45
C LYS A 309 9.74 0.31 -2.39
N LEU A 310 10.83 0.19 -1.63
CA LEU A 310 11.57 -1.07 -1.52
C LEU A 310 10.73 -2.15 -0.84
N LEU A 311 9.97 -1.82 0.22
CA LEU A 311 9.08 -2.78 0.86
C LEU A 311 7.99 -3.29 -0.07
N ALA A 312 7.35 -2.39 -0.82
CA ALA A 312 6.34 -2.73 -1.81
C ALA A 312 6.91 -3.65 -2.90
N TYR A 313 8.09 -3.31 -3.42
CA TYR A 313 8.81 -4.10 -4.40
C TYR A 313 9.09 -5.52 -3.88
N LEU A 314 9.68 -5.64 -2.69
CA LEU A 314 10.02 -6.93 -2.09
C LEU A 314 8.77 -7.77 -1.82
N PHE A 315 7.69 -7.15 -1.33
CA PHE A 315 6.43 -7.84 -1.09
C PHE A 315 5.82 -8.41 -2.37
N MET A 316 5.76 -7.62 -3.46
CA MET A 316 5.25 -8.10 -4.75
C MET A 316 6.10 -9.24 -5.32
N ILE A 317 7.44 -9.10 -5.28
CA ILE A 317 8.37 -10.15 -5.72
C ILE A 317 8.17 -11.43 -4.90
N ASN A 318 8.08 -11.31 -3.58
CA ASN A 318 7.88 -12.45 -2.68
C ASN A 318 6.58 -13.21 -3.02
N LEU A 319 5.45 -12.52 -3.10
CA LEU A 319 4.16 -13.18 -3.37
C LEU A 319 4.13 -13.84 -4.76
N ARG A 320 4.72 -13.21 -5.78
CA ARG A 320 4.84 -13.76 -7.13
C ARG A 320 5.76 -14.97 -7.25
N LEU A 321 6.67 -15.13 -6.28
CA LEU A 321 7.56 -16.27 -6.20
C LEU A 321 6.96 -17.40 -5.39
N ILE A 322 6.15 -17.08 -4.37
CA ILE A 322 5.45 -18.09 -3.56
C ILE A 322 4.26 -18.68 -4.33
N PHE A 323 3.47 -17.83 -4.99
CA PHE A 323 2.24 -18.23 -5.67
C PHE A 323 2.30 -18.01 -7.19
N ASP A 324 1.74 -18.96 -7.94
CA ASP A 324 1.57 -18.83 -9.39
C ASP A 324 0.31 -18.02 -9.73
N PHE A 325 0.47 -16.71 -9.86
CA PHE A 325 -0.59 -15.83 -10.35
C PHE A 325 -0.58 -15.71 -11.87
N ASP A 326 -1.71 -15.25 -12.43
CA ASP A 326 -1.82 -14.91 -13.85
C ASP A 326 -0.79 -13.84 -14.28
N SER A 327 -0.58 -13.67 -15.59
CA SER A 327 0.45 -12.75 -16.09
C SER A 327 0.12 -11.26 -15.93
N LYS A 328 -1.10 -10.89 -15.50
CA LYS A 328 -1.54 -9.50 -15.30
C LYS A 328 -1.24 -9.05 -13.88
N ALA A 329 -1.09 -7.74 -13.71
CA ALA A 329 -0.99 -7.15 -12.39
C ALA A 329 -2.31 -7.32 -11.63
N GLN A 330 -2.21 -7.76 -10.38
CA GLN A 330 -3.32 -7.90 -9.46
C GLN A 330 -3.69 -6.53 -8.87
N SER A 331 -4.91 -6.37 -8.37
CA SER A 331 -5.39 -5.07 -7.87
C SER A 331 -4.53 -4.50 -6.75
N TYR A 332 -4.06 -5.33 -5.81
CA TYR A 332 -3.17 -4.91 -4.73
C TYR A 332 -1.79 -4.47 -5.24
N GLU A 333 -1.30 -5.06 -6.33
CA GLU A 333 -0.03 -4.66 -6.95
C GLU A 333 -0.17 -3.29 -7.60
N THR A 334 -1.34 -2.96 -8.17
CA THR A 334 -1.59 -1.60 -8.70
C THR A 334 -1.55 -0.54 -7.59
N ILE A 335 -2.06 -0.87 -6.40
CA ILE A 335 -1.95 -0.01 -5.21
C ILE A 335 -0.49 0.24 -4.83
N LEU A 336 0.33 -0.81 -4.84
CA LEU A 336 1.76 -0.77 -4.48
C LEU A 336 2.61 -0.09 -5.56
N LEU A 337 2.32 -0.31 -6.84
CA LEU A 337 3.00 0.34 -7.95
C LEU A 337 2.78 1.86 -7.97
N ALA A 338 1.68 2.35 -7.39
CA ALA A 338 1.45 3.78 -7.19
C ALA A 338 2.43 4.46 -6.20
N LEU A 339 3.29 3.70 -5.51
CA LEU A 339 4.40 4.25 -4.73
C LEU A 339 5.57 4.73 -5.59
N PHE A 340 5.54 4.47 -6.90
CA PHE A 340 6.59 4.85 -7.85
C PHE A 340 6.05 5.96 -8.77
N PRO A 341 6.00 7.24 -8.31
CA PRO A 341 5.40 8.34 -9.06
C PRO A 341 6.17 8.64 -10.36
N ASP A 342 7.48 8.41 -10.36
CA ASP A 342 8.37 8.68 -11.50
C ASP A 342 8.43 7.49 -12.49
N ALA A 343 7.42 6.62 -12.51
CA ALA A 343 7.40 5.48 -13.42
C ALA A 343 7.47 5.92 -14.88
N LEU A 344 8.19 5.17 -15.71
CA LEU A 344 8.15 5.38 -17.15
C LEU A 344 6.71 5.18 -17.64
N THR A 345 6.28 6.05 -18.56
CA THR A 345 5.01 5.84 -19.27
C THR A 345 5.07 4.53 -20.05
N GLU A 346 3.92 3.88 -20.23
CA GLU A 346 3.85 2.60 -20.94
C GLU A 346 4.46 2.68 -22.33
N GLN A 347 4.15 3.76 -23.07
CA GLN A 347 4.68 3.99 -24.40
C GLN A 347 6.20 4.17 -24.40
N LEU A 348 6.74 5.02 -23.51
CA LEU A 348 8.17 5.25 -23.41
C LEU A 348 8.94 3.98 -23.04
N PHE A 349 8.39 3.17 -22.14
CA PHE A 349 8.99 1.89 -21.76
C PHE A 349 9.02 0.91 -22.93
N LYS A 350 7.90 0.77 -23.65
CA LYS A 350 7.80 -0.08 -24.85
C LYS A 350 8.79 0.36 -25.92
N ASP A 351 8.95 1.66 -26.14
CA ASP A 351 9.89 2.20 -27.11
C ASP A 351 11.34 1.93 -26.69
N LYS A 352 11.68 2.12 -25.41
CA LYS A 352 13.00 1.75 -24.87
C LYS A 352 13.30 0.26 -25.03
N ALA A 353 12.32 -0.61 -24.75
CA ALA A 353 12.48 -2.05 -24.83
C ALA A 353 12.64 -2.55 -26.27
N LYS A 354 11.84 -2.04 -27.21
CA LYS A 354 11.89 -2.44 -28.64
C LYS A 354 13.15 -1.96 -29.35
N ASN A 355 13.66 -0.79 -28.97
CA ASN A 355 14.86 -0.19 -29.57
C ASN A 355 16.15 -0.57 -28.82
N ASP A 356 16.13 -1.60 -27.97
CA ASP A 356 17.27 -2.08 -27.21
C ASP A 356 17.93 -1.03 -26.29
N LEU A 357 17.22 0.06 -25.95
CA LEU A 357 17.74 1.17 -25.14
C LEU A 357 17.82 0.84 -23.64
N LEU A 358 17.23 -0.27 -23.20
CA LEU A 358 17.35 -0.76 -21.83
C LEU A 358 18.65 -1.55 -21.60
N LYS A 359 19.18 -2.22 -22.64
CA LYS A 359 20.38 -3.06 -22.54
C LYS A 359 21.63 -2.28 -22.10
N PRO A 360 21.90 -1.06 -22.61
CA PRO A 360 23.02 -0.24 -22.15
C PRO A 360 22.94 0.10 -20.66
N ASP A 361 21.76 0.44 -20.13
CA ASP A 361 21.60 0.79 -18.72
C ASP A 361 21.88 -0.41 -17.80
N ILE A 362 21.38 -1.58 -18.19
CA ILE A 362 21.58 -2.83 -17.45
C ILE A 362 23.05 -3.27 -17.50
N ALA A 363 23.70 -3.13 -18.67
CA ALA A 363 25.13 -3.42 -18.82
C ALA A 363 25.98 -2.47 -17.98
N LYS A 364 25.62 -1.18 -17.96
CA LYS A 364 26.28 -0.18 -17.12
C LYS A 364 26.17 -0.52 -15.64
N ALA A 365 24.98 -0.86 -15.14
CA ALA A 365 24.80 -1.28 -13.75
C ALA A 365 25.69 -2.48 -13.36
N TYR A 366 25.80 -3.49 -14.24
CA TYR A 366 26.73 -4.60 -14.02
C TYR A 366 28.19 -4.11 -13.96
N LEU A 367 28.61 -3.28 -14.92
CA LEU A 367 29.97 -2.75 -14.99
C LEU A 367 30.32 -1.90 -13.78
N ASP A 368 29.41 -1.04 -13.34
CA ASP A 368 29.61 -0.16 -12.19
C ASP A 368 29.81 -0.99 -10.92
N LEU A 369 29.02 -2.04 -10.71
CA LEU A 369 29.24 -2.96 -9.59
C LEU A 369 30.57 -3.73 -9.71
N LYS A 370 30.88 -4.23 -10.91
CA LYS A 370 32.13 -4.96 -11.18
C LYS A 370 33.35 -4.09 -10.87
N ASN A 371 33.33 -2.82 -11.30
CA ASN A 371 34.39 -1.86 -11.05
C ASN A 371 34.50 -1.57 -9.55
N LYS A 372 33.40 -1.32 -8.84
CA LYS A 372 33.41 -1.17 -7.37
C LYS A 372 34.09 -2.33 -6.65
N VAL A 373 33.81 -3.58 -7.06
CA VAL A 373 34.45 -4.77 -6.48
C VAL A 373 35.95 -4.82 -6.79
N LEU A 374 36.36 -4.49 -8.02
CA LEU A 374 37.76 -4.51 -8.43
C LEU A 374 38.57 -3.40 -7.75
N ASP A 375 38.01 -2.20 -7.63
CA ASP A 375 38.61 -1.06 -6.96
C ASP A 375 38.87 -1.39 -5.48
N GLU A 376 37.86 -1.92 -4.79
CA GLU A 376 37.98 -2.34 -3.39
C GLU A 376 38.99 -3.48 -3.20
N LYS A 377 39.07 -4.41 -4.15
CA LYS A 377 40.05 -5.50 -4.12
C LYS A 377 41.49 -5.00 -4.24
N GLY A 378 41.70 -3.83 -4.84
CA GLY A 378 43.00 -3.17 -4.94
C GLY A 378 43.46 -2.51 -3.64
N ASN A 379 42.58 -2.34 -2.64
CA ASN A 379 42.90 -1.67 -1.38
C ASN A 379 43.60 -2.62 -0.40
N ASP A 380 44.67 -2.13 0.24
CA ASP A 380 45.41 -2.90 1.24
C ASP A 380 44.51 -3.32 2.40
N GLY A 381 44.50 -4.62 2.70
CA GLY A 381 43.75 -5.19 3.82
C GLY A 381 42.28 -5.53 3.52
N VAL A 382 41.75 -5.19 2.35
CA VAL A 382 40.39 -5.57 1.93
C VAL A 382 40.40 -6.97 1.29
N LYS A 383 39.56 -7.87 1.80
CA LYS A 383 39.32 -9.22 1.30
C LYS A 383 37.93 -9.29 0.68
N ILE A 384 37.87 -9.03 -0.63
CA ILE A 384 36.67 -9.18 -1.43
C ILE A 384 36.93 -10.13 -2.59
N SER A 385 36.03 -11.10 -2.76
CA SER A 385 36.08 -12.05 -3.88
C SER A 385 35.49 -11.42 -5.13
N ASP A 386 36.11 -11.72 -6.28
CA ASP A 386 35.50 -11.37 -7.56
C ASP A 386 34.50 -12.45 -7.97
N GLY A 387 33.45 -12.06 -8.69
CA GLY A 387 32.38 -12.94 -9.16
C GLY A 387 32.08 -12.74 -10.64
N PHE A 388 31.37 -13.69 -11.24
CA PHE A 388 30.94 -13.56 -12.64
C PHE A 388 29.48 -13.14 -12.73
N TYR A 389 28.64 -13.69 -11.87
CA TYR A 389 27.23 -13.33 -11.84
C TYR A 389 26.99 -12.12 -10.93
N PHE A 390 26.01 -11.29 -11.29
CA PHE A 390 25.74 -10.05 -10.55
C PHE A 390 25.37 -10.29 -9.08
N ASN A 391 24.56 -11.33 -8.81
CA ASN A 391 24.21 -11.73 -7.46
C ASN A 391 25.42 -12.21 -6.64
N GLU A 392 26.41 -12.83 -7.28
CA GLU A 392 27.66 -13.20 -6.61
C GLU A 392 28.48 -11.98 -6.25
N LEU A 393 28.63 -11.00 -7.16
CA LEU A 393 29.33 -9.74 -6.88
C LEU A 393 28.72 -9.03 -5.66
N ALA A 394 27.39 -8.89 -5.64
CA ALA A 394 26.67 -8.28 -4.52
C ALA A 394 26.88 -9.05 -3.20
N ASN A 395 26.81 -10.38 -3.24
CA ASN A 395 27.06 -11.22 -2.05
C ASN A 395 28.51 -11.16 -1.58
N ASN A 396 29.47 -11.10 -2.49
CA ASN A 396 30.88 -10.98 -2.16
C ASN A 396 31.18 -9.66 -1.44
N ILE A 397 30.54 -8.55 -1.84
CA ILE A 397 30.60 -7.29 -1.08
C ILE A 397 30.09 -7.52 0.35
N GLN A 398 28.91 -8.14 0.49
CA GLN A 398 28.30 -8.34 1.81
C GLN A 398 29.15 -9.23 2.75
N GLN A 399 29.84 -10.23 2.19
CA GLN A 399 30.69 -11.16 2.92
C GLN A 399 32.11 -10.63 3.17
N SER A 400 32.49 -9.52 2.55
CA SER A 400 33.81 -8.93 2.67
C SER A 400 33.99 -8.12 3.96
N ASN A 401 35.18 -7.55 4.13
CA ASN A 401 35.47 -6.47 5.08
C ASN A 401 35.58 -5.08 4.41
N SER A 402 35.08 -4.95 3.18
CA SER A 402 35.01 -3.66 2.49
C SER A 402 34.03 -2.72 3.21
N PRO A 403 34.28 -1.39 3.27
CA PRO A 403 33.31 -0.40 3.72
C PRO A 403 32.00 -0.43 2.92
N LEU A 404 32.02 -0.89 1.66
CA LEU A 404 30.80 -1.03 0.84
C LEU A 404 29.78 -1.97 1.47
N LYS A 405 30.20 -2.89 2.35
CA LYS A 405 29.32 -3.82 3.06
C LYS A 405 28.22 -3.13 3.88
N ASP A 406 28.45 -1.89 4.31
CA ASP A 406 27.53 -1.13 5.15
C ASP A 406 26.79 -0.02 4.39
N ASP A 407 26.97 0.06 3.06
CA ASP A 407 26.32 1.06 2.20
C ASP A 407 24.84 0.69 1.93
N LYS A 408 23.95 1.24 2.76
CA LYS A 408 22.50 0.97 2.69
C LYS A 408 21.87 1.34 1.35
N GLN A 409 22.35 2.42 0.72
CA GLN A 409 21.82 2.90 -0.55
C GLN A 409 22.22 1.95 -1.67
N LEU A 410 23.51 1.57 -1.71
CA LEU A 410 24.00 0.56 -2.65
C LEU A 410 23.19 -0.74 -2.53
N PHE A 411 22.99 -1.26 -1.32
CA PHE A 411 22.26 -2.52 -1.15
C PHE A 411 20.78 -2.43 -1.56
N SER A 412 20.16 -1.26 -1.40
CA SER A 412 18.79 -1.02 -1.90
C SER A 412 18.76 -1.00 -3.44
N GLU A 413 19.72 -0.31 -4.06
CA GLU A 413 19.90 -0.25 -5.52
C GLU A 413 20.18 -1.65 -6.10
N LEU A 414 21.03 -2.44 -5.44
CA LEU A 414 21.37 -3.80 -5.86
C LEU A 414 20.15 -4.71 -5.91
N LEU A 415 19.20 -4.58 -4.98
CA LEU A 415 17.95 -5.37 -5.01
C LEU A 415 17.12 -5.05 -6.26
N TYR A 416 17.00 -3.76 -6.62
CA TYR A 416 16.32 -3.36 -7.85
C TYR A 416 17.08 -3.82 -9.10
N GLN A 417 18.40 -3.67 -9.13
CA GLN A 417 19.22 -4.09 -10.27
C GLN A 417 19.24 -5.61 -10.47
N MET A 418 19.13 -6.38 -9.39
CA MET A 418 19.00 -7.84 -9.47
C MET A 418 17.77 -8.28 -10.24
N PHE A 419 16.64 -7.54 -10.19
CA PHE A 419 15.50 -7.80 -11.06
C PHE A 419 15.97 -7.91 -12.50
N TRP A 420 16.61 -6.87 -13.01
CA TRP A 420 16.98 -6.76 -14.41
C TRP A 420 18.00 -7.83 -14.83
N LEU A 421 19.00 -8.07 -14.00
CA LEU A 421 20.11 -8.97 -14.35
C LEU A 421 19.73 -10.44 -14.19
N THR A 422 18.80 -10.76 -13.29
CA THR A 422 18.31 -12.15 -13.14
C THR A 422 17.24 -12.50 -14.18
N THR A 423 16.45 -11.54 -14.66
CA THR A 423 15.45 -11.78 -15.71
C THR A 423 16.02 -11.71 -17.12
N SER A 424 17.05 -10.89 -17.37
CA SER A 424 17.67 -10.78 -18.70
C SER A 424 18.78 -11.80 -18.98
N LYS A 425 19.28 -12.47 -17.92
CA LYS A 425 20.35 -13.48 -17.97
C LYS A 425 21.49 -13.12 -18.93
N PRO A 426 22.21 -12.01 -18.67
CA PRO A 426 23.28 -11.61 -19.56
C PRO A 426 24.36 -12.69 -19.61
N TYR A 427 24.77 -13.05 -20.81
CA TYR A 427 26.05 -13.69 -21.01
C TYR A 427 27.14 -12.65 -20.79
N VAL A 428 27.89 -12.82 -19.72
CA VAL A 428 29.13 -12.09 -19.50
C VAL A 428 30.25 -12.95 -20.08
N GLY A 429 31.31 -12.34 -20.59
CA GLY A 429 32.48 -13.04 -21.15
C GLY A 429 33.68 -12.11 -21.28
N THR A 430 34.84 -12.67 -21.65
CA THR A 430 36.02 -11.86 -21.97
C THR A 430 36.42 -12.05 -23.42
N ARG A 431 36.52 -10.95 -24.18
CA ARG A 431 37.06 -10.95 -25.55
C ARG A 431 38.54 -10.55 -25.53
N ASN A 432 39.32 -11.06 -26.49
CA ASN A 432 40.73 -10.71 -26.73
C ASN A 432 41.64 -10.84 -25.48
N GLN A 433 41.96 -12.08 -25.08
CA GLN A 433 42.96 -12.36 -24.03
C GLN A 433 42.71 -11.60 -22.70
N LYS A 434 41.45 -11.61 -22.22
CA LYS A 434 41.01 -11.05 -20.93
C LYS A 434 40.99 -9.51 -20.80
N LYS A 435 41.14 -8.74 -21.88
CA LYS A 435 41.19 -7.27 -21.79
C LYS A 435 39.84 -6.55 -21.91
N THR A 436 38.82 -7.17 -22.51
CA THR A 436 37.52 -6.52 -22.70
C THR A 436 36.40 -7.40 -22.19
N LEU A 437 35.61 -6.88 -21.25
CA LEU A 437 34.38 -7.53 -20.80
C LEU A 437 33.31 -7.40 -21.89
N GLU A 438 32.70 -8.50 -22.27
CA GLU A 438 31.58 -8.54 -23.20
C GLU A 438 30.31 -8.93 -22.43
N ILE A 439 29.25 -8.13 -22.56
CA ILE A 439 27.94 -8.40 -21.96
C ILE A 439 26.91 -8.50 -23.09
N LYS A 440 26.24 -9.65 -23.20
CA LYS A 440 25.24 -9.95 -24.23
C LYS A 440 23.92 -10.37 -23.58
N PHE A 441 22.81 -9.84 -24.05
CA PHE A 441 21.47 -10.13 -23.52
C PHE A 441 20.72 -11.02 -24.50
N ASN A 442 20.75 -12.33 -24.27
CA ASN A 442 20.09 -13.30 -25.16
C ASN A 442 18.61 -13.49 -24.80
N ASP A 443 18.23 -13.34 -23.54
CA ASP A 443 16.87 -13.58 -23.03
C ASP A 443 16.20 -12.27 -22.56
N PHE A 444 16.05 -11.30 -23.47
CA PHE A 444 15.49 -9.98 -23.16
C PHE A 444 13.97 -9.89 -23.44
N LYS A 445 13.14 -10.21 -22.44
CA LYS A 445 11.70 -10.51 -22.64
C LYS A 445 10.73 -9.71 -21.76
N TYR A 446 11.01 -8.43 -21.49
CA TYR A 446 10.18 -7.62 -20.58
C TYR A 446 8.76 -7.32 -21.08
N LEU A 447 8.51 -7.46 -22.38
CA LEU A 447 7.20 -7.23 -23.00
C LEU A 447 6.34 -8.51 -23.11
N GLU A 448 6.85 -9.67 -22.71
CA GLU A 448 6.12 -10.95 -22.84
C GLU A 448 5.04 -11.13 -21.76
N LYS A 449 5.24 -10.56 -20.57
CA LYS A 449 4.32 -10.69 -19.44
C LYS A 449 3.89 -9.30 -18.94
N PRO A 450 2.58 -8.98 -18.93
CA PRO A 450 2.10 -7.66 -18.51
C PRO A 450 2.57 -7.23 -17.12
N TYR A 451 2.62 -8.15 -16.14
CA TYR A 451 3.15 -7.86 -14.81
C TYR A 451 4.63 -7.49 -14.83
N ILE A 452 5.46 -8.19 -15.62
CA ILE A 452 6.89 -7.91 -15.73
C ILE A 452 7.10 -6.54 -16.38
N GLU A 453 6.35 -6.22 -17.43
CA GLU A 453 6.35 -4.90 -18.05
C GLU A 453 5.98 -3.81 -17.04
N ALA A 454 4.86 -4.00 -16.32
CA ALA A 454 4.38 -3.08 -15.32
C ALA A 454 5.41 -2.89 -14.20
N LEU A 455 5.96 -3.95 -13.63
CA LEU A 455 6.95 -3.81 -12.57
C LEU A 455 8.22 -3.11 -13.08
N ALA A 456 8.74 -3.53 -14.22
CA ALA A 456 9.97 -2.99 -14.82
C ALA A 456 9.88 -1.48 -15.05
N ARG A 457 8.75 -0.97 -15.59
CA ARG A 457 8.59 0.46 -15.85
C ARG A 457 8.54 1.31 -14.57
N HIS A 458 7.98 0.78 -13.48
CA HIS A 458 7.87 1.52 -12.22
C HIS A 458 9.19 1.53 -11.43
N ILE A 459 9.97 0.45 -11.48
CA ILE A 459 11.25 0.38 -10.75
C ILE A 459 12.45 0.90 -11.56
N TYR A 460 12.27 1.29 -12.82
CA TYR A 460 13.36 1.69 -13.72
C TYR A 460 14.25 2.78 -13.11
N HIS A 461 13.65 3.86 -12.60
CA HIS A 461 14.42 4.94 -11.98
C HIS A 461 15.03 4.55 -10.63
N CYS A 462 14.42 3.63 -9.88
CA CYS A 462 15.04 3.07 -8.69
C CYS A 462 16.27 2.19 -9.00
N SER A 463 16.35 1.68 -10.24
CA SER A 463 17.42 0.76 -10.67
C SER A 463 18.57 1.48 -11.35
N PHE A 464 18.28 2.56 -12.09
CA PHE A 464 19.24 3.23 -12.98
C PHE A 464 19.20 4.74 -12.82
N SER A 465 18.85 5.24 -11.62
CA SER A 465 18.79 6.68 -11.34
C SER A 465 19.98 7.38 -11.99
N PRO A 466 19.76 8.42 -12.80
CA PRO A 466 20.87 9.27 -13.19
C PRO A 466 21.41 9.79 -11.87
N MET A 467 22.65 9.42 -11.51
CA MET A 467 23.29 10.05 -10.37
C MET A 467 23.10 11.55 -10.57
N SER A 468 22.40 12.19 -9.64
CA SER A 468 22.57 13.62 -9.44
C SER A 468 24.08 13.77 -9.29
N ASN A 469 24.74 14.30 -10.33
CA ASN A 469 26.15 14.64 -10.22
C ASN A 469 26.28 15.50 -8.95
N PRO A 470 27.16 15.13 -8.01
CA PRO A 470 27.38 15.91 -6.82
C PRO A 470 27.79 17.35 -7.14
#